data_AF-A0A7X3SIV5-F1
#
_entry.id   AF-A0A7X3SIV5-F1
#
_cell.length_a   1.000
_cell.length_b   1.000
_cell.length_c   1.000
_cell.angle_alpha   90.00
_cell.angle_beta   90.00
_cell.angle_gamma   90.00
#
_symmetry.space_group_name_H-M   'P 1'
#
loop_
_entity.id
_entity.type
_entity.pdbx_description
1 polymer ?
#
loop_
_entity_poly.entity_id
_entity_poly.type
_entity_poly.pdbx_seq_one_letter_code
_entity_poly.pdbx_strand_id
1 'polypeptide(L)'
;MNLPNKLTVLRVIMVPFFVFFMLTDVGGPLNKWIALVIFCVASLTDMLDGKIARARNLVTNFGKFMDPLADKLLVCSAMICLIPSGDLEAWIVILIIAREFIISGFRLVASDNGIVIAASYWGKFKTVSQMAMIIVLIADFGGVFDMIGTALIWVSLILTVVSLIDYVAKNVQVLTQGGM
;
A
#
# COMPACT_ATOMS: atom_id res chain seq x y z
N MET A 1 -10.17 -20.48 11.73
CA MET A 1 -9.52 -19.24 11.24
C MET A 1 -8.87 -18.53 12.41
N ASN A 2 -7.58 -18.21 12.31
CA ASN A 2 -6.83 -17.52 13.36
C ASN A 2 -7.19 -16.03 13.41
N LEU A 3 -6.90 -15.37 14.53
CA LEU A 3 -7.13 -13.93 14.72
C LEU A 3 -6.55 -13.05 13.59
N PRO A 4 -5.32 -13.29 13.08
CA PRO A 4 -4.76 -12.52 11.96
C PRO A 4 -5.61 -12.63 10.69
N ASN A 5 -6.01 -13.83 10.27
CA ASN A 5 -6.82 -14.02 9.07
C ASN A 5 -8.19 -13.31 9.15
N LYS A 6 -8.77 -13.18 10.35
CA LYS A 6 -10.03 -12.42 10.53
C LYS A 6 -9.80 -10.93 10.30
N LEU A 7 -8.66 -10.39 10.73
CA LEU A 7 -8.28 -8.99 10.52
C LEU A 7 -8.00 -8.71 9.03
N THR A 8 -7.34 -9.63 8.32
CA THR A 8 -7.13 -9.53 6.87
C THR A 8 -8.45 -9.49 6.12
N VAL A 9 -9.37 -10.41 6.43
CA VAL A 9 -10.70 -10.46 5.78
C VAL A 9 -11.50 -9.21 6.09
N LEU A 10 -11.46 -8.73 7.33
CA LEU A 10 -12.08 -7.46 7.71
C LEU A 10 -11.53 -6.31 6.86
N ARG A 11 -10.21 -6.23 6.66
CA ARG A 11 -9.59 -5.19 5.82
C ARG A 11 -10.11 -5.25 4.38
N VAL A 12 -10.13 -6.43 3.77
CA VAL A 12 -10.65 -6.61 2.41
C VAL A 12 -12.10 -6.15 2.32
N ILE A 13 -12.91 -6.43 3.33
CA ILE A 13 -14.30 -5.97 3.40
C ILE A 13 -14.37 -4.45 3.59
N MET A 14 -13.48 -3.84 4.37
CA MET A 14 -13.43 -2.40 4.60
C MET A 14 -13.09 -1.58 3.35
N VAL A 15 -12.36 -2.14 2.38
CA VAL A 15 -11.96 -1.44 1.15
C VAL A 15 -13.16 -0.95 0.33
N PRO A 16 -14.18 -1.78 0.00
CA PRO A 16 -15.41 -1.31 -0.64
C PRO A 16 -16.11 -0.16 0.11
N PHE A 17 -16.19 -0.23 1.45
CA PHE A 17 -16.78 0.85 2.24
C PHE A 17 -15.95 2.13 2.16
N PHE A 18 -14.62 2.01 2.24
CA PHE A 18 -13.71 3.12 2.05
C PHE A 18 -13.92 3.80 0.69
N VAL A 19 -13.95 3.03 -0.40
CA VAL A 19 -14.18 3.54 -1.76
C VAL A 19 -15.56 4.18 -1.87
N PHE A 20 -16.59 3.58 -1.29
CA PHE A 20 -17.93 4.14 -1.27
C PHE A 20 -17.97 5.51 -0.59
N PHE A 21 -17.35 5.69 0.57
CA PHE A 21 -17.31 6.99 1.24
C PHE A 21 -16.42 8.01 0.54
N MET A 22 -15.37 7.57 -0.18
CA MET A 22 -14.53 8.47 -0.97
C MET A 22 -15.22 8.98 -2.25
N LEU A 23 -16.04 8.16 -2.90
CA LEU A 23 -16.62 8.47 -4.21
C LEU A 23 -18.08 8.93 -4.16
N THR A 24 -18.74 8.84 -3.00
CA THR A 24 -20.12 9.29 -2.85
C THR A 24 -20.21 10.49 -1.92
N ASP A 25 -21.26 11.29 -2.09
CA ASP A 25 -21.55 12.46 -1.25
C ASP A 25 -22.66 12.18 -0.21
N VAL A 26 -22.96 10.92 0.09
CA VAL A 26 -24.10 10.50 0.94
C VAL A 26 -24.08 11.13 2.34
N GLY A 27 -22.91 11.41 2.91
CA GLY A 27 -22.74 12.06 4.22
C GLY A 27 -22.15 13.47 4.15
N GLY A 28 -22.10 14.08 2.96
CA GLY A 28 -21.56 15.43 2.76
C GLY A 28 -20.11 15.59 3.25
N PRO A 29 -19.75 16.69 3.95
CA PRO A 29 -18.38 16.93 4.42
C PRO A 29 -17.81 15.87 5.36
N LEU A 30 -18.67 15.06 5.99
CA LEU A 30 -18.25 14.02 6.94
C LEU A 30 -17.69 12.77 6.23
N ASN A 31 -17.98 12.60 4.94
CA ASN A 31 -17.52 11.43 4.18
C ASN A 31 -15.99 11.32 4.11
N LYS A 32 -15.29 12.44 3.92
CA LYS A 32 -13.82 12.49 3.96
C LYS A 32 -13.26 11.98 5.29
N TRP A 33 -13.87 12.41 6.40
CA TRP A 33 -13.47 11.98 7.74
C TRP A 33 -13.74 10.50 8.01
N ILE A 34 -14.89 9.99 7.56
CA ILE A 34 -15.21 8.57 7.66
C ILE A 34 -14.22 7.74 6.84
N ALA A 35 -13.95 8.12 5.60
CA ALA A 35 -12.96 7.46 4.74
C ALA A 35 -11.55 7.48 5.37
N LEU A 36 -11.14 8.62 5.93
CA LEU A 36 -9.86 8.77 6.64
C LEU A 36 -9.75 7.80 7.82
N VAL A 37 -10.79 7.71 8.65
CA VAL A 37 -10.83 6.81 9.80
C VAL A 37 -10.80 5.35 9.34
N ILE A 38 -11.57 4.99 8.31
CA ILE A 38 -11.55 3.63 7.75
C ILE A 38 -10.15 3.28 7.24
N PHE A 39 -9.52 4.19 6.49
CA PHE A 39 -8.15 3.99 5.98
C PHE A 39 -7.16 3.79 7.13
N CYS A 40 -7.14 4.70 8.11
CA CYS A 40 -6.24 4.61 9.26
C CYS A 40 -6.43 3.31 10.05
N VAL A 41 -7.67 2.91 10.32
CA VAL A 41 -7.97 1.64 11.02
C VAL A 41 -7.54 0.44 10.18
N ALA A 42 -7.82 0.45 8.88
CA ALA A 42 -7.45 -0.62 7.96
C ALA A 42 -5.92 -0.79 7.84
N SER A 43 -5.17 0.31 7.78
CA SER A 43 -3.69 0.30 7.76
C SER A 43 -3.09 -0.10 9.12
N LEU A 44 -3.65 0.36 10.23
CA LEU A 44 -3.17 -0.02 11.56
C LEU A 44 -3.42 -1.50 11.87
N THR A 45 -4.55 -2.04 11.43
CA THR A 45 -4.86 -3.47 11.61
C THR A 45 -3.86 -4.37 10.86
N ASP A 46 -3.29 -3.94 9.72
CA ASP A 46 -2.20 -4.64 9.00
C ASP A 46 -0.89 -4.67 9.78
N MET A 47 -0.54 -3.54 10.37
CA MET A 47 0.67 -3.52 11.18
C MET A 47 0.53 -4.44 12.40
N LEU A 48 -0.67 -4.52 12.97
CA LEU A 48 -0.96 -5.32 14.16
C LEU A 48 -1.07 -6.82 13.84
N ASP A 49 -1.80 -7.22 12.80
CA ASP A 49 -1.95 -8.63 12.44
C ASP A 49 -0.62 -9.27 12.03
N GLY A 50 0.23 -8.55 11.28
CA GLY A 50 1.55 -9.00 10.89
C GLY A 50 2.51 -9.10 12.07
N LYS A 51 2.36 -8.27 13.12
CA LYS A 51 3.12 -8.41 14.38
C LYS A 51 2.63 -9.61 15.19
N ILE A 52 1.30 -9.77 15.34
CA ILE A 52 0.70 -10.85 16.12
C ILE A 52 0.96 -12.22 15.48
N ALA A 53 0.84 -12.33 14.16
CA ALA A 53 1.09 -13.56 13.42
C ALA A 53 2.54 -14.03 13.59
N ARG A 54 3.50 -13.10 13.50
CA ARG A 54 4.93 -13.38 13.72
C ARG A 54 5.23 -13.72 15.18
N ALA A 55 4.68 -12.97 16.13
CA ALA A 55 4.93 -13.19 17.56
C ALA A 55 4.35 -14.51 18.07
N ARG A 56 3.23 -14.97 17.49
CA ARG A 56 2.53 -16.20 17.94
C ARG A 56 2.78 -17.41 17.03
N ASN A 57 3.66 -17.31 16.04
CA ASN A 57 3.87 -18.34 15.00
C ASN A 57 2.56 -18.81 14.33
N LEU A 58 1.55 -17.94 14.25
CA LEU A 58 0.22 -18.25 13.68
C LEU A 58 0.17 -17.98 12.18
N VAL A 59 1.26 -18.27 11.47
CA VAL A 59 1.39 -17.98 10.05
C VAL A 59 0.67 -19.06 9.24
N THR A 60 -0.38 -18.67 8.50
CA THR A 60 -1.14 -19.59 7.64
C THR A 60 -0.86 -19.32 6.17
N ASN A 61 -0.98 -20.33 5.30
CA ASN A 61 -0.80 -20.15 3.86
C ASN A 61 -1.80 -19.14 3.27
N PHE A 62 -3.04 -19.13 3.76
CA PHE A 62 -4.05 -18.15 3.39
C PHE A 62 -3.64 -16.72 3.77
N GLY A 63 -3.20 -16.50 5.02
CA GLY A 63 -2.74 -15.18 5.47
C GLY A 63 -1.54 -14.69 4.67
N LYS A 64 -0.52 -15.55 4.45
CA LYS A 64 0.65 -15.21 3.62
C LYS A 64 0.30 -14.68 2.23
N PHE A 65 -0.78 -15.19 1.63
CA PHE A 65 -1.25 -14.76 0.32
C PHE A 65 -2.18 -13.54 0.38
N MET A 66 -3.10 -13.52 1.34
CA MET A 66 -4.12 -12.47 1.46
C MET A 66 -3.59 -11.17 2.04
N ASP A 67 -2.63 -11.20 2.97
CA ASP A 67 -2.12 -9.98 3.61
C ASP A 67 -1.47 -9.04 2.58
N PRO A 68 -0.55 -9.50 1.70
CA PRO A 68 0.04 -8.64 0.66
C PRO A 68 -0.93 -8.20 -0.43
N LEU A 69 -2.06 -8.92 -0.59
CA LEU A 69 -3.12 -8.55 -1.53
C LEU A 69 -4.00 -7.45 -0.93
N ALA A 70 -4.45 -7.64 0.31
CA ALA A 70 -5.31 -6.71 1.03
C ALA A 70 -4.62 -5.36 1.27
N ASP A 71 -3.33 -5.36 1.62
CA ASP A 71 -2.52 -4.14 1.77
C ASP A 71 -2.51 -3.31 0.48
N LYS A 72 -2.16 -3.93 -0.65
CA LYS A 72 -2.12 -3.22 -1.94
C LYS A 72 -3.49 -2.78 -2.41
N LEU A 73 -4.54 -3.58 -2.19
CA LEU A 73 -5.90 -3.20 -2.56
C LEU A 73 -6.29 -1.90 -1.86
N LEU A 74 -6.05 -1.77 -0.56
CA LEU A 74 -6.37 -0.56 0.19
C LEU A 74 -5.60 0.66 -0.34
N VAL A 75 -4.28 0.55 -0.48
CA VAL A 75 -3.42 1.65 -0.92
C VAL A 75 -3.72 2.07 -2.36
N CYS A 76 -3.88 1.10 -3.28
CA CYS A 76 -4.22 1.38 -4.67
C CYS A 76 -5.61 2.02 -4.77
N SER A 77 -6.59 1.50 -4.04
CA SER A 77 -7.95 2.08 -4.04
C SER A 77 -7.93 3.52 -3.54
N ALA A 78 -7.19 3.81 -2.47
CA ALA A 78 -7.05 5.17 -1.96
C ALA A 78 -6.44 6.13 -2.97
N MET A 79 -5.33 5.76 -3.61
CA MET A 79 -4.71 6.60 -4.64
C MET A 79 -5.63 6.81 -5.86
N ILE A 80 -6.33 5.77 -6.29
CA ILE A 80 -7.27 5.86 -7.43
C ILE A 80 -8.44 6.79 -7.08
N CYS A 81 -8.97 6.73 -5.86
CA CYS A 81 -10.07 7.59 -5.43
C CYS A 81 -9.67 9.07 -5.29
N LEU A 82 -8.38 9.38 -5.19
CA LEU A 82 -7.86 10.76 -5.15
C LEU A 82 -7.68 11.39 -6.54
N ILE A 83 -7.77 10.59 -7.62
CA ILE A 83 -7.63 11.11 -9.00
C ILE A 83 -8.80 12.03 -9.38
N PRO A 84 -10.09 11.65 -9.19
CA PRO A 84 -11.21 12.51 -9.59
C PRO A 84 -11.27 13.83 -8.82
N SER A 85 -10.76 13.85 -7.59
CA SER A 85 -10.68 15.06 -6.75
C SER A 85 -9.61 16.06 -7.22
N GLY A 86 -8.69 15.63 -8.10
CA GLY A 86 -7.57 16.45 -8.56
C GLY A 86 -6.35 16.46 -7.62
N ASP A 87 -6.43 15.74 -6.49
CA ASP A 87 -5.37 15.69 -5.47
C ASP A 87 -4.15 14.85 -5.92
N LEU A 88 -4.35 13.92 -6.84
CA LEU A 88 -3.31 13.06 -7.39
C LEU A 88 -3.44 12.92 -8.91
N GLU A 89 -2.35 13.20 -9.62
CA GLU A 89 -2.31 13.02 -11.07
C GLU A 89 -2.27 11.53 -11.44
N ALA A 90 -3.09 11.13 -12.42
CA ALA A 90 -3.26 9.73 -12.81
C ALA A 90 -1.94 9.05 -13.20
N TRP A 91 -1.01 9.76 -13.85
CA TRP A 91 0.28 9.19 -14.24
C TRP A 91 1.18 8.85 -13.04
N ILE A 92 1.10 9.63 -11.95
CA ILE A 92 1.82 9.34 -10.70
C ILE A 92 1.27 8.05 -10.09
N VAL A 93 -0.06 7.95 -10.01
CA VAL A 93 -0.73 6.77 -9.47
C VAL A 93 -0.38 5.52 -10.30
N ILE A 94 -0.40 5.62 -11.63
CA ILE A 94 -0.01 4.52 -12.52
C ILE A 94 1.43 4.07 -12.26
N LEU A 95 2.40 5.00 -12.16
CA LEU A 95 3.80 4.65 -11.88
C LEU A 95 3.97 3.93 -10.55
N ILE A 96 3.32 4.43 -9.50
CA ILE A 96 3.37 3.83 -8.18
C ILE A 96 2.77 2.43 -8.19
N ILE A 97 1.57 2.28 -8.76
CA ILE A 97 0.88 0.99 -8.86
C ILE A 97 1.72 0.00 -9.68
N ALA A 98 2.18 0.39 -10.87
CA ALA A 98 2.98 -0.47 -11.74
C ALA A 98 4.21 -0.99 -11.00
N ARG A 99 4.94 -0.12 -10.30
CA ARG A 99 6.08 -0.51 -9.46
C ARG A 99 5.70 -1.53 -8.39
N GLU A 100 4.58 -1.35 -7.70
CA GLU A 100 4.14 -2.27 -6.64
C GLU A 100 3.85 -3.67 -7.17
N PHE A 101 3.20 -3.76 -8.33
CA PHE A 101 2.95 -5.02 -9.00
C PHE A 101 4.23 -5.67 -9.51
N ILE A 102 5.14 -4.90 -10.14
CA ILE A 102 6.43 -5.40 -10.64
C ILE A 102 7.25 -6.03 -9.51
N ILE A 103 7.50 -5.29 -8.42
CA ILE A 103 8.30 -5.79 -7.29
C ILE A 103 7.65 -7.00 -6.62
N SER A 104 6.32 -7.03 -6.57
CA SER A 104 5.59 -8.14 -5.95
C SER A 104 5.58 -9.40 -6.81
N GLY A 105 5.37 -9.25 -8.13
CA GLY A 105 5.46 -10.33 -9.09
C GLY A 105 6.85 -10.94 -9.10
N PHE A 106 7.91 -10.11 -9.10
CA PHE A 106 9.28 -10.59 -9.01
C PHE A 106 9.55 -11.37 -7.72
N ARG A 107 9.04 -10.89 -6.58
CA ARG A 107 9.20 -11.59 -5.30
C ARG A 107 8.49 -12.94 -5.28
N LEU A 108 7.34 -13.02 -5.94
CA LEU A 108 6.56 -14.25 -6.07
C LEU A 108 7.33 -15.28 -6.92
N VAL A 109 7.77 -14.88 -8.11
CA VAL A 109 8.57 -15.76 -9.00
C VAL A 109 9.89 -16.19 -8.35
N ALA A 110 10.59 -15.29 -7.65
CA ALA A 110 11.82 -15.64 -6.94
C ALA A 110 11.55 -16.64 -5.80
N SER A 111 10.45 -16.46 -5.05
CA SER A 111 10.06 -17.36 -3.97
C SER A 111 9.73 -18.77 -4.49
N ASP A 112 9.10 -18.88 -5.66
CA ASP A 112 8.80 -20.18 -6.30
C ASP A 112 10.10 -20.92 -6.69
N ASN A 113 11.17 -20.18 -7.01
CA ASN A 113 12.50 -20.71 -7.27
C ASN A 113 13.35 -20.89 -5.99
N GLY A 114 12.76 -20.78 -4.80
CA GLY A 114 13.45 -20.94 -3.51
C GLY A 114 14.36 -19.78 -3.11
N ILE A 115 14.33 -18.66 -3.85
CA ILE A 115 15.17 -17.48 -3.58
C ILE A 115 14.35 -16.45 -2.80
N VAL A 116 14.73 -16.22 -1.54
CA VAL A 116 14.07 -15.25 -0.68
C VAL A 116 14.70 -13.87 -0.85
N ILE A 117 13.99 -12.96 -1.54
CA ILE A 117 14.43 -11.57 -1.69
C ILE A 117 14.01 -10.74 -0.47
N ALA A 118 15.01 -10.21 0.26
CA ALA A 118 14.76 -9.34 1.40
C ALA A 118 14.21 -7.97 0.99
N ALA A 119 13.38 -7.37 1.85
CA ALA A 119 12.86 -6.02 1.63
C ALA A 119 13.98 -4.98 1.77
N SER A 120 14.09 -4.07 0.79
CA SER A 120 15.06 -2.98 0.85
C SER A 120 14.64 -1.86 1.82
N TYR A 121 15.62 -1.15 2.37
CA TYR A 121 15.37 0.04 3.20
C TYR A 121 14.52 1.08 2.47
N TRP A 122 14.83 1.35 1.20
CA TRP A 122 14.06 2.25 0.33
C TRP A 122 12.59 1.83 0.21
N GLY A 123 12.31 0.52 0.14
CA GLY A 123 10.95 0.01 0.11
C GLY A 123 10.15 0.35 1.36
N LYS A 124 10.77 0.32 2.55
CA LYS A 124 10.11 0.70 3.81
C LYS A 124 9.82 2.19 3.88
N PHE A 125 10.80 3.02 3.54
CA PHE A 125 10.61 4.48 3.52
C PHE A 125 9.52 4.88 2.53
N LYS A 126 9.50 4.26 1.35
CA LYS A 126 8.45 4.46 0.35
C LYS A 126 7.07 4.16 0.93
N THR A 127 6.89 3.02 1.59
CA THR A 127 5.58 2.67 2.17
C THR A 127 5.14 3.69 3.22
N VAL A 128 6.06 4.14 4.09
CA VAL A 128 5.74 5.16 5.11
C VAL A 128 5.34 6.49 4.46
N SER A 129 6.11 6.96 3.47
CA SER A 129 5.79 8.22 2.77
C SER A 129 4.46 8.14 2.03
N GLN A 130 4.15 6.99 1.44
CA GLN A 130 2.94 6.78 0.64
C GLN A 130 1.69 6.71 1.54
N MET A 131 1.78 6.07 2.70
CA MET A 131 0.71 6.09 3.70
C MET A 131 0.47 7.50 4.25
N ALA A 132 1.55 8.23 4.57
CA ALA A 132 1.45 9.61 5.03
C ALA A 132 0.83 10.53 3.98
N MET A 133 1.25 10.39 2.71
CA MET A 133 0.68 11.09 1.56
C MET A 133 -0.83 10.89 1.49
N ILE A 134 -1.30 9.63 1.50
CA ILE A 134 -2.73 9.32 1.41
C ILE A 134 -3.52 9.94 2.57
N ILE A 135 -3.00 9.85 3.80
CA ILE A 135 -3.65 10.42 4.99
C ILE A 135 -3.80 11.94 4.85
N VAL A 136 -2.73 12.64 4.44
CA VAL A 136 -2.75 14.11 4.29
C VAL A 136 -3.70 14.53 3.19
N LEU A 137 -3.68 13.85 2.05
CA LEU A 137 -4.56 14.18 0.91
C LEU A 137 -6.04 13.92 1.22
N ILE A 138 -6.37 12.83 1.91
CA ILE A 138 -7.76 12.56 2.31
C ILE A 138 -8.23 13.58 3.37
N ALA A 139 -7.36 13.96 4.31
CA ALA A 139 -7.73 14.86 5.39
C ALA A 139 -7.98 16.31 4.92
N ASP A 140 -7.28 16.74 3.87
CA ASP A 140 -7.55 18.01 3.16
C ASP A 140 -7.70 19.21 4.12
N PHE A 141 -6.72 19.37 5.02
CA PHE A 141 -6.73 20.41 6.06
C PHE A 141 -6.54 21.84 5.51
N GLY A 142 -6.13 21.98 4.24
CA GLY A 142 -5.82 23.25 3.60
C GLY A 142 -4.51 23.89 4.07
N GLY A 143 -4.04 24.88 3.30
CA GLY A 143 -2.97 25.79 3.71
C GLY A 143 -1.59 25.13 3.70
N VAL A 144 -0.92 25.08 4.86
CA VAL A 144 0.42 24.45 4.96
C VAL A 144 0.35 22.95 4.63
N PHE A 145 -0.79 22.31 4.88
CA PHE A 145 -0.99 20.89 4.58
C PHE A 145 -1.03 20.60 3.08
N ASP A 146 -1.40 21.56 2.22
CA ASP A 146 -1.41 21.38 0.76
C ASP A 146 0.02 21.32 0.23
N MET A 147 0.90 22.16 0.79
CA MET A 147 2.33 22.13 0.49
C MET A 147 2.97 20.82 0.97
N ILE A 148 2.59 20.36 2.17
CA ILE A 148 3.04 19.07 2.71
C ILE A 148 2.53 17.91 1.84
N GLY A 149 1.27 17.92 1.43
CA GLY A 149 0.68 16.93 0.54
C GLY A 149 1.43 16.85 -0.79
N THR A 150 1.67 18.01 -1.41
CA THR A 150 2.46 18.11 -2.65
C THR A 150 3.89 17.58 -2.47
N ALA A 151 4.57 17.97 -1.38
CA ALA A 151 5.90 17.46 -1.07
C ALA A 151 5.90 15.94 -0.88
N LEU A 152 4.90 15.39 -0.18
CA LEU A 152 4.73 13.96 0.04
C LEU A 152 4.47 13.19 -1.26
N ILE A 153 3.73 13.76 -2.20
CA ILE A 153 3.52 13.18 -3.54
C ILE A 153 4.86 12.99 -4.24
N TRP A 154 5.67 14.05 -4.33
CA TRP A 154 6.98 13.98 -5.00
C TRP A 154 7.96 13.07 -4.26
N VAL A 155 8.01 13.12 -2.94
CA VAL A 155 8.84 12.22 -2.12
C VAL A 155 8.44 10.76 -2.34
N SER A 156 7.13 10.46 -2.30
CA SER A 156 6.61 9.11 -2.52
C SER A 156 6.95 8.59 -3.94
N LEU A 157 6.83 9.45 -4.96
CA LEU A 157 7.19 9.12 -6.32
C LEU A 157 8.70 8.86 -6.48
N ILE A 158 9.55 9.73 -5.96
CA ILE A 158 11.01 9.56 -6.01
C ILE A 158 11.41 8.28 -5.28
N LEU A 159 10.91 8.05 -4.08
CA LEU A 159 11.19 6.82 -3.32
C LEU A 159 10.69 5.56 -4.04
N THR A 160 9.58 5.66 -4.77
CA THR A 160 9.05 4.57 -5.62
C THR A 160 10.05 4.21 -6.71
N VAL A 161 10.55 5.20 -7.45
CA VAL A 161 11.50 5.00 -8.54
C VAL A 161 12.86 4.52 -8.01
N VAL A 162 13.41 5.18 -7.00
CA VAL A 162 14.68 4.79 -6.37
C VAL A 162 14.59 3.38 -5.82
N SER A 163 13.48 3.05 -5.15
CA SER A 163 13.30 1.70 -4.62
C SER A 163 13.14 0.64 -5.71
N LEU A 164 12.56 0.97 -6.87
CA LEU A 164 12.49 0.05 -8.01
C LEU A 164 13.89 -0.24 -8.55
N ILE A 165 14.68 0.82 -8.79
CA ILE A 165 16.05 0.69 -9.29
C ILE A 165 16.92 -0.10 -8.30
N ASP A 166 16.91 0.26 -7.01
CA ASP A 166 17.67 -0.43 -5.97
C ASP A 166 17.31 -1.92 -5.91
N TYR A 167 16.02 -2.24 -6.01
CA TYR A 167 15.55 -3.62 -5.95
C TYR A 167 15.98 -4.41 -7.19
N VAL A 168 15.80 -3.86 -8.39
CA VAL A 168 16.19 -4.52 -9.63
C VAL A 168 17.70 -4.69 -9.69
N ALA A 169 18.48 -3.66 -9.35
CA ALA A 169 19.95 -3.73 -9.38
C ALA A 169 20.51 -4.79 -8.42
N LYS A 170 20.00 -4.87 -7.19
CA LYS A 170 20.45 -5.86 -6.19
C LYS A 170 20.04 -7.30 -6.54
N ASN A 171 18.95 -7.47 -7.28
CA ASN A 171 18.38 -8.78 -7.59
C ASN A 171 18.49 -9.14 -9.08
N VAL A 172 19.27 -8.39 -9.86
CA VAL A 172 19.42 -8.65 -11.31
C VAL A 172 19.98 -10.05 -11.57
N GLN A 173 20.90 -10.51 -10.72
CA GLN A 173 21.48 -11.85 -10.82
C GLN A 173 20.43 -12.95 -10.58
N VAL A 174 19.53 -12.75 -9.63
CA VAL A 174 18.40 -13.64 -9.35
C VAL A 174 17.43 -13.66 -10.53
N LEU A 175 17.16 -12.50 -11.13
CA LEU A 175 16.30 -12.36 -12.31
C LEU A 175 16.90 -13.01 -13.57
N THR A 176 18.23 -13.03 -13.69
CA THR A 176 18.92 -13.60 -14.87
C THR A 176 19.14 -15.11 -14.73
N GLN A 177 19.24 -15.63 -13.50
CA GLN A 177 19.46 -17.07 -13.24
C GLN A 177 18.16 -17.87 -13.07
N GLY A 178 17.05 -17.25 -12.68
CA GLY A 178 15.73 -17.92 -12.58
C GLY A 178 15.04 -18.19 -13.93
N GLY A 179 15.77 -18.08 -15.04
CA GLY A 179 15.30 -18.33 -16.41
C GLY A 179 15.94 -19.55 -17.08
N MET A 180 16.57 -20.46 -16.32
CA MET A 180 17.07 -21.76 -16.80
C MET A 180 16.40 -22.91 -16.08
#